data_AF-A0A844TM59-F1
#
_entry.id   AF-A0A844TM59-F1
#
_cell.length_a   1.000
_cell.length_b   1.000
_cell.length_c   1.000
_cell.angle_alpha   90.00
_cell.angle_beta   90.00
_cell.angle_gamma   90.00
#
_symmetry.space_group_name_H-M   'P 1'
#
loop_
_entity.id
_entity.type
_entity.pdbx_description
1 polymer ?
#
loop_
_entity_poly.entity_id
_entity_poly.type
_entity_poly.pdbx_seq_one_letter_code
_entity_poly.pdbx_strand_id
1 'polypeptide(L)'
;MFKPHECSVNSEKPSMIHHDPVPPVSFRASVRTGREVLQQQELIRSLAQHVSHDNAEGIKELLCDDTNTSAIVEAIGESPFSSLHYAVARNKTAALTVLIDKLPLTVWNLKTLESGQTPLMLAAEQGNHEMALQLFLRLHTYVSERKRDLHHNGDTQLRALAKVYGCRGDETSVDQSVWQRIVNARDREGNTPLLLAVKNGHLACCNMFLALTADPEIRNQRGESARSLVLQQPVGSEMRLLLDGTGPAHEQVYPVRIRRAVQESPHHGGLTPIRFARTPFPRV
;
A
#
# COMPACT_ATOMS: atom_id res chain seq x y z
N MET A 1 54.77 13.30 -38.73
CA MET A 1 54.52 14.19 -37.57
C MET A 1 53.02 14.41 -37.45
N PHE A 2 52.32 13.55 -36.71
CA PHE A 2 50.87 13.64 -36.50
C PHE A 2 50.61 14.31 -35.15
N LYS A 3 49.80 15.38 -35.16
CA LYS A 3 49.35 16.12 -33.97
C LYS A 3 48.43 15.22 -33.11
N PRO A 4 48.51 15.28 -31.77
CA PRO A 4 47.59 14.54 -30.91
C PRO A 4 46.25 15.28 -30.74
N HIS A 5 45.23 14.47 -30.53
CA HIS A 5 43.81 14.75 -30.52
C HIS A 5 43.34 15.63 -29.35
N GLU A 6 42.43 16.56 -29.65
CA GLU A 6 41.56 17.19 -28.67
C GLU A 6 40.54 16.16 -28.16
N CYS A 7 40.58 15.86 -26.86
CA CYS A 7 39.59 15.07 -26.16
C CYS A 7 38.45 16.00 -25.73
N SER A 8 37.39 16.09 -26.54
CA SER A 8 36.11 16.66 -26.11
C SER A 8 35.46 15.68 -25.12
N VAL A 9 35.49 16.03 -23.84
CA VAL A 9 34.74 15.34 -22.80
C VAL A 9 33.27 15.75 -22.93
N ASN A 10 32.49 14.97 -23.68
CA ASN A 10 31.03 15.06 -23.64
C ASN A 10 30.55 14.56 -22.28
N SER A 11 30.20 15.50 -21.40
CA SER A 11 29.46 15.25 -20.17
C SER A 11 27.98 15.01 -20.48
N GLU A 12 27.64 13.82 -20.97
CA GLU A 12 26.25 13.38 -20.97
C GLU A 12 25.90 12.85 -19.57
N LYS A 13 25.19 13.67 -18.78
CA LYS A 13 24.45 13.18 -17.61
C LYS A 13 23.18 12.48 -18.13
N PRO A 14 22.97 11.18 -17.88
CA PRO A 14 21.66 10.60 -18.10
C PRO A 14 20.75 11.05 -16.96
N SER A 15 19.81 11.94 -17.28
CA SER A 15 18.68 12.28 -16.41
C SER A 15 17.80 11.03 -16.25
N MET A 16 18.09 10.20 -15.24
CA MET A 16 17.22 9.10 -14.84
C MET A 16 15.99 9.66 -14.13
N ILE A 17 15.02 10.09 -14.92
CA ILE A 17 13.64 10.26 -14.48
C ILE A 17 13.09 8.85 -14.25
N HIS A 18 13.29 8.31 -13.05
CA HIS A 18 12.68 7.04 -12.64
C HIS A 18 11.18 7.27 -12.44
N HIS A 19 10.42 7.05 -13.52
CA HIS A 19 8.96 6.94 -13.48
C HIS A 19 8.52 5.88 -12.46
N ASP A 20 7.35 6.10 -11.87
CA ASP A 20 6.68 5.10 -11.06
C ASP A 20 6.54 3.79 -11.86
N PRO A 21 7.05 2.66 -11.36
CA PRO A 21 7.08 1.41 -12.11
C PRO A 21 5.73 0.66 -12.08
N VAL A 22 4.75 1.14 -11.30
CA VAL A 22 3.39 0.59 -11.26
C VAL A 22 2.56 1.29 -12.34
N PRO A 23 2.17 0.60 -13.43
CA PRO A 23 1.31 1.19 -14.44
C PRO A 23 -0.05 1.55 -13.81
N PRO A 24 -0.73 2.61 -14.29
CA PRO A 24 -2.10 2.90 -13.84
C PRO A 24 -2.98 1.68 -14.12
N VAL A 25 -3.75 1.25 -13.11
CA VAL A 25 -4.65 0.11 -13.22
C VAL A 25 -5.70 0.46 -14.27
N SER A 26 -5.64 -0.18 -15.44
CA SER A 26 -6.65 0.04 -16.49
C SER A 26 -7.81 -0.92 -16.26
N PHE A 27 -8.96 -0.35 -15.88
CA PHE A 27 -10.22 -1.08 -15.88
C PHE A 27 -10.73 -1.09 -17.32
N ARG A 28 -11.08 -2.27 -17.84
CA ARG A 28 -11.73 -2.36 -19.15
C ARG A 28 -13.08 -1.66 -19.04
N ALA A 29 -13.22 -0.52 -19.70
CA ALA A 29 -14.50 0.14 -19.83
C ALA A 29 -15.44 -0.78 -20.62
N SER A 30 -16.39 -1.41 -19.92
CA SER A 30 -17.48 -2.11 -20.60
C SER A 30 -18.40 -1.07 -21.26
N VAL A 31 -18.95 -1.39 -22.43
CA VAL A 31 -19.99 -0.56 -23.06
C VAL A 31 -21.25 -0.74 -22.21
N ARG A 32 -21.54 0.22 -21.32
CA ARG A 32 -22.66 0.14 -20.38
C ARG A 32 -23.92 0.79 -20.96
N THR A 33 -25.08 0.21 -20.67
CA THR A 33 -26.36 0.85 -20.94
C THR A 33 -26.62 1.99 -19.93
N GLY A 34 -27.44 2.98 -20.29
CA GLY A 34 -27.73 4.11 -19.39
C GLY A 34 -28.32 3.71 -18.02
N ARG A 35 -28.97 2.55 -17.93
CA ARG A 35 -29.49 2.00 -16.67
C ARG A 35 -28.39 1.42 -15.77
N GLU A 36 -27.41 0.73 -16.35
CA GLU A 36 -26.28 0.17 -15.60
C GLU A 36 -25.41 1.25 -14.98
N VAL A 37 -25.21 2.37 -15.69
CA VAL A 37 -24.46 3.53 -15.17
C VAL A 37 -25.17 4.15 -13.96
N LEU A 38 -26.50 4.32 -14.02
CA LEU A 38 -27.28 4.85 -12.90
C LEU A 38 -27.24 3.92 -11.69
N GLN A 39 -27.37 2.61 -11.91
CA GLN A 39 -27.28 1.61 -10.86
C GLN A 39 -25.90 1.60 -10.20
N GLN A 40 -24.81 1.69 -10.98
CA GLN A 40 -23.46 1.83 -10.45
C GLN A 40 -23.28 3.10 -9.61
N GLN A 41 -23.80 4.25 -10.06
CA GLN A 41 -23.72 5.50 -9.30
C GLN A 41 -24.45 5.40 -7.95
N GLU A 42 -25.60 4.72 -7.93
CA GLU A 42 -26.36 4.49 -6.70
C GLU A 42 -25.61 3.57 -5.73
N LEU A 43 -25.01 2.48 -6.24
CA LEU A 43 -24.16 1.58 -5.45
C LEU A 43 -22.97 2.31 -4.83
N ILE A 44 -22.27 3.17 -5.58
CA ILE A 44 -21.14 3.96 -5.07
C ILE A 44 -21.61 4.95 -4.00
N ARG A 45 -22.75 5.63 -4.22
CA ARG A 45 -23.32 6.57 -3.26
C ARG A 45 -23.68 5.86 -1.96
N SER A 46 -24.33 4.70 -2.06
CA SER A 46 -24.67 3.86 -0.92
C SER A 46 -23.42 3.39 -0.18
N LEU A 47 -22.42 2.88 -0.91
CA LEU A 47 -21.13 2.49 -0.32
C LEU A 47 -20.47 3.67 0.42
N ALA A 48 -20.40 4.84 -0.20
CA ALA A 48 -19.80 6.03 0.40
C ALA A 48 -20.55 6.45 1.68
N GLN A 49 -21.88 6.33 1.70
CA GLN A 49 -22.70 6.59 2.88
C GLN A 49 -22.43 5.57 3.99
N HIS A 50 -22.36 4.27 3.69
CA HIS A 50 -22.03 3.27 4.71
C HIS A 50 -20.62 3.47 5.27
N VAL A 51 -19.65 3.78 4.41
CA VAL A 51 -18.27 4.10 4.84
C VAL A 51 -18.23 5.38 5.67
N SER A 52 -19.01 6.42 5.34
CA SER A 52 -19.06 7.66 6.12
C SER A 52 -19.58 7.43 7.54
N HIS A 53 -20.54 6.51 7.70
CA HIS A 53 -21.12 6.13 8.99
C HIS A 53 -20.35 5.01 9.71
N ASP A 54 -19.23 4.53 9.15
CA ASP A 54 -18.49 3.36 9.66
C ASP A 54 -19.36 2.10 9.81
N ASN A 55 -20.39 1.96 8.97
CA ASN A 55 -21.39 0.90 9.04
C ASN A 55 -20.87 -0.37 8.34
N ALA A 56 -20.14 -1.20 9.09
CA ALA A 56 -19.58 -2.46 8.61
C ALA A 56 -20.63 -3.43 8.04
N GLU A 57 -21.79 -3.58 8.69
CA GLU A 57 -22.82 -4.53 8.26
C GLU A 57 -23.46 -4.09 6.93
N GLY A 58 -23.76 -2.81 6.77
CA GLY A 58 -24.27 -2.30 5.50
C GLY A 58 -23.28 -2.45 4.34
N ILE A 59 -21.97 -2.33 4.61
CA ILE A 59 -20.94 -2.61 3.59
C ILE A 59 -20.89 -4.10 3.25
N LYS A 60 -21.03 -5.00 4.25
CA LYS A 60 -21.06 -6.44 4.03
C LYS A 60 -22.28 -6.86 3.21
N GLU A 61 -23.45 -6.30 3.50
CA GLU A 61 -24.67 -6.53 2.74
C GLU A 61 -24.53 -6.03 1.30
N LEU A 62 -23.92 -4.87 1.09
CA LEU A 62 -23.71 -4.35 -0.26
C LEU A 62 -22.70 -5.19 -1.07
N LEU A 63 -21.69 -5.75 -0.40
CA LEU A 63 -20.62 -6.57 -0.99
C LEU A 63 -20.85 -8.08 -0.82
N CYS A 64 -22.09 -8.51 -0.55
CA CYS A 64 -22.41 -9.95 -0.45
C CYS A 64 -22.51 -10.60 -1.84
N ASP A 65 -22.97 -9.84 -2.84
CA ASP A 65 -23.17 -10.29 -4.22
C ASP A 65 -21.95 -9.97 -5.10
N ASP A 66 -21.50 -10.95 -5.89
CA ASP A 66 -20.35 -10.81 -6.81
C ASP A 66 -20.61 -9.78 -7.93
N THR A 67 -21.89 -9.62 -8.32
CA THR A 67 -22.32 -8.64 -9.33
C THR A 67 -22.14 -7.22 -8.82
N ASN A 68 -22.63 -6.93 -7.61
CA ASN A 68 -22.46 -5.62 -6.95
C ASN A 68 -20.98 -5.35 -6.69
N THR A 69 -20.24 -6.34 -6.21
CA THR A 69 -18.80 -6.22 -5.95
C THR A 69 -18.03 -5.86 -7.21
N SER A 70 -18.31 -6.53 -8.33
CA SER A 70 -17.65 -6.24 -9.61
C SER A 70 -17.98 -4.84 -10.14
N ALA A 71 -19.25 -4.45 -10.06
CA ALA A 71 -19.70 -3.12 -10.47
C ALA A 71 -19.08 -2.01 -9.62
N ILE A 72 -18.96 -2.23 -8.30
CA ILE A 72 -18.31 -1.32 -7.36
C ILE A 72 -16.80 -1.23 -7.62
N VAL A 73 -16.12 -2.35 -7.84
CA VAL A 73 -14.68 -2.39 -8.12
C VAL A 73 -14.33 -1.59 -9.37
N GLU A 74 -15.10 -1.76 -10.45
CA GLU A 74 -14.92 -1.01 -11.69
C GLU A 74 -15.05 0.50 -11.46
N ALA A 75 -16.06 0.91 -10.71
CA ALA A 75 -16.32 2.33 -10.48
C ALA A 75 -15.41 2.98 -9.43
N ILE A 76 -14.91 2.20 -8.45
CA ILE A 76 -13.87 2.65 -7.52
C ILE A 76 -12.58 2.99 -8.29
N GLY A 77 -12.26 2.22 -9.34
CA GLY A 77 -11.12 2.47 -10.21
C GLY A 77 -11.19 3.78 -10.98
N GLU A 78 -12.40 4.24 -11.31
CA GLU A 78 -12.67 5.50 -11.99
C GLU A 78 -12.75 6.69 -11.00
N SER A 79 -12.86 6.42 -9.69
CA SER A 79 -12.98 7.47 -8.67
C SER A 79 -11.65 8.18 -8.41
N PRO A 80 -11.62 9.53 -8.36
CA PRO A 80 -10.41 10.28 -8.01
C PRO A 80 -9.95 10.04 -6.56
N PHE A 81 -10.88 9.61 -5.69
CA PHE A 81 -10.64 9.37 -4.27
C PHE A 81 -11.47 8.14 -3.84
N SER A 82 -10.82 6.98 -3.73
CA SER A 82 -11.54 5.72 -3.46
C SER A 82 -12.12 5.66 -2.05
N SER A 83 -13.11 4.79 -1.85
CA SER A 83 -13.71 4.51 -0.53
C SER A 83 -12.67 4.06 0.52
N LEU A 84 -11.58 3.42 0.09
CA LEU A 84 -10.45 3.06 0.95
C LEU A 84 -9.66 4.28 1.41
N HIS A 85 -9.40 5.26 0.53
CA HIS A 85 -8.79 6.53 0.92
C HIS A 85 -9.65 7.26 1.94
N TYR A 86 -10.97 7.29 1.72
CA TYR A 86 -11.89 7.93 2.66
C TYR A 86 -11.91 7.23 4.02
N ALA A 87 -11.96 5.89 4.03
CA ALA A 87 -11.95 5.12 5.25
C ALA A 87 -10.67 5.39 6.07
N VAL A 88 -9.51 5.43 5.42
CA VAL A 88 -8.24 5.79 6.08
C VAL A 88 -8.27 7.23 6.57
N ALA A 89 -8.59 8.17 5.68
CA ALA A 89 -8.51 9.61 5.96
C ALA A 89 -9.44 10.06 7.09
N ARG A 90 -10.56 9.34 7.31
CA ARG A 90 -11.55 9.61 8.36
C ARG A 90 -11.52 8.60 9.51
N ASN A 91 -10.48 7.76 9.56
CA ASN A 91 -10.27 6.75 10.59
C ASN A 91 -11.46 5.80 10.83
N LYS A 92 -12.07 5.33 9.73
CA LYS A 92 -13.23 4.42 9.71
C LYS A 92 -12.75 2.97 9.76
N THR A 93 -12.41 2.49 10.95
CA THR A 93 -11.73 1.21 11.16
C THR A 93 -12.62 0.01 10.82
N ALA A 94 -13.91 0.07 11.17
CA ALA A 94 -14.84 -1.03 10.91
C ALA A 94 -15.15 -1.14 9.41
N ALA A 95 -15.40 0.00 8.76
CA ALA A 95 -15.57 0.07 7.32
C ALA A 95 -14.31 -0.40 6.59
N LEU A 96 -13.11 0.05 7.01
CA LEU A 96 -11.87 -0.38 6.38
C LEU A 96 -11.70 -1.90 6.47
N THR A 97 -11.95 -2.50 7.65
CA THR A 97 -11.83 -3.95 7.83
C THR A 97 -12.68 -4.72 6.81
N VAL A 98 -13.95 -4.33 6.66
CA VAL A 98 -14.85 -5.00 5.71
C VAL A 98 -14.45 -4.75 4.26
N LEU A 99 -14.09 -3.51 3.91
CA LEU A 99 -13.65 -3.17 2.55
C LEU A 99 -12.44 -4.00 2.15
N ILE A 100 -11.46 -4.11 3.03
CA ILE A 100 -10.27 -4.92 2.82
C ILE A 100 -10.65 -6.41 2.73
N ASP A 101 -11.57 -6.91 3.55
CA ASP A 101 -11.98 -8.32 3.50
C ASP A 101 -12.72 -8.70 2.21
N LYS A 102 -13.49 -7.78 1.63
CA LYS A 102 -14.40 -8.07 0.51
C LYS A 102 -13.90 -7.60 -0.84
N LEU A 103 -13.05 -6.56 -0.91
CA LEU A 103 -12.58 -6.00 -2.17
C LEU A 103 -11.28 -6.66 -2.65
N PRO A 104 -11.09 -6.84 -3.96
CA PRO A 104 -9.86 -7.39 -4.52
C PRO A 104 -8.66 -6.47 -4.31
N LEU A 105 -7.44 -7.04 -4.22
CA LEU A 105 -6.21 -6.26 -4.03
C LEU A 105 -5.93 -5.21 -5.11
N THR A 106 -6.53 -5.36 -6.29
CA THR A 106 -6.38 -4.40 -7.40
C THR A 106 -6.85 -2.99 -7.02
N VAL A 107 -7.73 -2.86 -6.02
CA VAL A 107 -8.24 -1.54 -5.59
C VAL A 107 -7.56 -0.99 -4.32
N TRP A 108 -6.67 -1.76 -3.69
CA TRP A 108 -6.08 -1.38 -2.40
C TRP A 108 -4.95 -0.35 -2.51
N ASN A 109 -4.27 -0.34 -3.66
CA ASN A 109 -3.16 0.58 -3.93
C ASN A 109 -3.51 1.61 -5.01
N LEU A 110 -4.80 1.91 -5.19
CA LEU A 110 -5.22 2.99 -6.08
C LEU A 110 -4.58 4.30 -5.62
N LYS A 111 -4.18 5.12 -6.58
CA LYS A 111 -3.59 6.42 -6.33
C LYS A 111 -4.67 7.50 -6.43
N THR A 112 -4.64 8.49 -5.54
CA THR A 112 -5.52 9.66 -5.65
C THR A 112 -5.23 10.45 -6.93
N LEU A 113 -6.26 11.08 -7.50
CA LEU A 113 -6.12 11.91 -8.70
C LEU A 113 -5.39 13.24 -8.43
N GLU A 114 -5.26 13.68 -7.18
CA GLU A 114 -4.63 14.97 -6.87
C GLU A 114 -3.15 14.81 -6.52
N SER A 115 -2.84 13.97 -5.53
CA SER A 115 -1.49 13.78 -5.01
C SER A 115 -0.82 12.51 -5.51
N GLY A 116 -1.58 11.55 -6.06
CA GLY A 116 -1.06 10.23 -6.41
C GLY A 116 -0.78 9.35 -5.19
N GLN A 117 -1.28 9.74 -4.01
CA GLN A 117 -1.10 8.99 -2.78
C GLN A 117 -1.95 7.73 -2.77
N THR A 118 -1.42 6.67 -2.19
CA THR A 118 -2.16 5.43 -1.94
C THR A 118 -2.81 5.49 -0.55
N PRO A 119 -3.78 4.60 -0.21
CA PRO A 119 -4.35 4.58 1.14
C PRO A 119 -3.29 4.39 2.23
N LEU A 120 -2.22 3.63 1.95
CA LEU A 120 -1.10 3.44 2.86
C LEU A 120 -0.30 4.73 3.10
N MET A 121 -0.12 5.55 2.05
CA MET A 121 0.54 6.86 2.16
C MET A 121 -0.28 7.84 2.98
N LEU A 122 -1.60 7.85 2.82
CA LEU A 122 -2.48 8.69 3.66
C LEU A 122 -2.36 8.30 5.14
N ALA A 123 -2.34 6.99 5.45
CA ALA A 123 -2.14 6.51 6.81
C ALA A 123 -0.78 6.94 7.37
N ALA A 124 0.27 6.88 6.54
CA ALA A 124 1.62 7.32 6.90
C ALA A 124 1.69 8.82 7.16
N GLU A 125 1.06 9.63 6.30
CA GLU A 125 1.02 11.08 6.41
C GLU A 125 0.28 11.56 7.66
N GLN A 126 -0.80 10.88 8.02
CA GLN A 126 -1.61 11.18 9.21
C GLN A 126 -1.03 10.60 10.52
N GLY A 127 0.01 9.77 10.45
CA GLY A 127 0.59 9.09 11.62
C GLY A 127 -0.29 7.96 12.18
N ASN A 128 -1.27 7.50 11.39
CA ASN A 128 -2.20 6.46 11.80
C ASN A 128 -1.59 5.06 11.59
N HIS A 129 -0.66 4.71 12.48
CA HIS A 129 0.06 3.44 12.45
C HIS A 129 -0.86 2.21 12.57
N GLU A 130 -1.99 2.30 13.28
CA GLU A 130 -2.95 1.20 13.40
C GLU A 130 -3.62 0.90 12.06
N MET A 131 -4.03 1.94 11.33
CA MET A 131 -4.63 1.78 10.01
C MET A 131 -3.63 1.26 8.97
N ALA A 132 -2.41 1.79 9.02
CA ALA A 132 -1.32 1.32 8.17
C ALA A 132 -0.98 -0.16 8.46
N LEU A 133 -1.01 -0.57 9.74
CA LEU A 133 -0.78 -1.95 10.15
C LEU A 133 -1.92 -2.88 9.70
N GLN A 134 -3.18 -2.44 9.79
CA GLN A 134 -4.33 -3.22 9.29
C GLN A 134 -4.24 -3.47 7.78
N LEU A 135 -4.01 -2.41 7.00
CA LEU A 135 -3.77 -2.51 5.55
C LEU A 135 -2.63 -3.48 5.25
N PHE A 136 -1.53 -3.32 5.98
CA PHE A 136 -0.34 -4.14 5.80
C PHE A 136 -0.57 -5.63 6.09
N LEU A 137 -1.09 -5.96 7.28
CA LEU A 137 -1.26 -7.34 7.73
C LEU A 137 -2.16 -8.09 6.76
N ARG A 138 -3.22 -7.44 6.28
CA ARG A 138 -4.12 -8.09 5.35
C ARG A 138 -3.52 -8.29 3.96
N LEU A 139 -2.71 -7.35 3.48
CA LEU A 139 -1.96 -7.52 2.23
C LEU A 139 -1.02 -8.70 2.31
N HIS A 140 -0.27 -8.79 3.41
CA HIS A 140 0.69 -9.86 3.62
C HIS A 140 0.00 -11.22 3.78
N THR A 141 -1.07 -11.33 4.56
CA THR A 141 -1.82 -12.60 4.70
C THR A 141 -2.39 -13.04 3.37
N TYR A 142 -3.03 -12.14 2.63
CA TYR A 142 -3.62 -12.44 1.33
C TYR A 142 -2.59 -12.95 0.31
N VAL A 143 -1.42 -12.31 0.22
CA VAL A 143 -0.32 -12.76 -0.66
C VAL A 143 0.23 -14.11 -0.20
N SER A 144 0.35 -14.33 1.11
CA SER A 144 0.90 -15.56 1.69
C SER A 144 -0.02 -16.78 1.61
N GLU A 145 -1.34 -16.59 1.71
CA GLU A 145 -2.33 -17.68 1.65
C GLU A 145 -2.39 -18.28 0.24
N ARG A 146 -2.33 -17.44 -0.80
CA ARG A 146 -2.34 -17.89 -2.20
C ARG A 146 -1.09 -18.65 -2.64
N LYS A 147 0.01 -18.52 -1.88
CA LYS A 147 1.22 -19.32 -2.06
C LYS A 147 1.01 -20.77 -1.59
N ARG A 148 0.10 -21.01 -0.64
CA ARG A 148 -0.20 -22.34 -0.10
C ARG A 148 -1.30 -23.08 -0.85
N ASP A 149 -2.10 -22.39 -1.64
CA ASP A 149 -3.00 -23.03 -2.59
C ASP A 149 -2.15 -23.70 -3.69
N LEU A 150 -1.85 -24.99 -3.50
CA LEU A 150 -1.11 -25.86 -4.42
C LEU A 150 -1.78 -26.03 -5.80
N HIS A 151 -2.87 -25.32 -6.07
CA HIS A 151 -3.58 -25.33 -7.33
C HIS A 151 -3.00 -24.30 -8.31
N HIS A 152 -3.06 -24.60 -9.61
CA HIS A 152 -2.63 -23.70 -10.69
C HIS A 152 -3.28 -22.29 -10.62
N ASN A 153 -4.40 -22.16 -9.90
CA ASN A 153 -5.14 -20.90 -9.75
C ASN A 153 -4.44 -19.88 -8.82
N GLY A 154 -3.78 -20.30 -7.74
CA GLY A 154 -3.11 -19.40 -6.78
C GLY A 154 -1.91 -18.70 -7.40
N ASP A 155 -1.07 -19.46 -8.09
CA ASP A 155 0.07 -18.96 -8.87
C ASP A 155 -0.38 -18.05 -10.03
N THR A 156 -1.49 -18.41 -10.71
CA THR A 156 -2.09 -17.57 -11.76
C THR A 156 -2.56 -16.21 -11.21
N GLN A 157 -3.19 -16.19 -10.03
CA GLN A 157 -3.65 -14.95 -9.39
C GLN A 157 -2.48 -14.08 -8.90
N LEU A 158 -1.42 -14.68 -8.33
CA LEU A 158 -0.22 -13.96 -7.94
C LEU A 158 0.51 -13.36 -9.16
N ARG A 159 0.62 -14.09 -10.27
CA ARG A 159 1.16 -13.54 -11.53
C ARG A 159 0.29 -12.44 -12.13
N ALA A 160 -1.04 -12.55 -12.03
CA ALA A 160 -1.93 -11.48 -12.44
C ALA A 160 -1.72 -10.22 -11.61
N LEU A 161 -1.54 -10.35 -10.29
CA LEU A 161 -1.17 -9.23 -9.42
C LEU A 161 0.21 -8.67 -9.77
N ALA A 162 1.21 -9.53 -10.00
CA ALA A 162 2.54 -9.13 -10.46
C ALA A 162 2.45 -8.22 -11.69
N LYS A 163 1.60 -8.58 -12.66
CA LYS A 163 1.36 -7.78 -13.87
C LYS A 163 0.71 -6.42 -13.54
N VAL A 164 -0.28 -6.39 -12.65
CA VAL A 164 -0.94 -5.15 -12.20
C VAL A 164 0.08 -4.22 -11.52
N TYR A 165 0.98 -4.79 -10.71
CA TYR A 165 2.00 -4.04 -9.98
C TYR A 165 3.31 -3.81 -10.76
N GLY A 166 3.38 -4.21 -12.03
CA GLY A 166 4.56 -4.02 -12.89
C GLY A 166 5.81 -4.78 -12.39
N CYS A 167 5.60 -5.91 -11.72
CA CYS A 167 6.65 -6.87 -11.35
C CYS A 167 7.15 -7.59 -12.60
N ARG A 168 8.45 -7.87 -12.68
CA ARG A 168 9.00 -8.62 -13.82
C ARG A 168 8.73 -10.12 -13.64
N GLY A 169 8.41 -10.80 -14.75
CA GLY A 169 7.99 -12.21 -14.72
C GLY A 169 9.08 -13.22 -14.35
N ASP A 170 10.33 -12.77 -14.27
CA ASP A 170 11.54 -13.53 -13.92
C ASP A 170 11.97 -13.37 -12.46
N GLU A 171 11.21 -12.63 -11.64
CA GLU A 171 11.50 -12.44 -10.22
C GLU A 171 11.36 -13.75 -9.42
N THR A 172 12.40 -14.12 -8.67
CA THR A 172 12.50 -15.37 -7.90
C THR A 172 11.43 -15.51 -6.80
N SER A 173 10.82 -14.39 -6.38
CA SER A 173 9.74 -14.33 -5.41
C SER A 173 8.74 -13.25 -5.83
N VAL A 174 7.69 -13.67 -6.54
CA VAL A 174 6.59 -12.80 -7.00
C VAL A 174 5.89 -12.12 -5.81
N ASP A 175 5.72 -12.86 -4.71
CA ASP A 175 5.17 -12.38 -3.44
C ASP A 175 5.99 -11.22 -2.86
N GLN A 176 7.31 -11.40 -2.75
CA GLN A 176 8.20 -10.34 -2.24
C GLN A 176 8.22 -9.12 -3.17
N SER A 177 8.16 -9.33 -4.48
CA SER A 177 8.27 -8.23 -5.43
C SER A 177 6.99 -7.40 -5.51
N VAL A 178 5.82 -8.04 -5.50
CA VAL A 178 4.53 -7.36 -5.33
C VAL A 178 4.51 -6.58 -4.02
N TRP A 179 5.01 -7.20 -2.94
CA TRP A 179 5.11 -6.56 -1.64
C TRP A 179 5.98 -5.28 -1.68
N GLN A 180 7.17 -5.38 -2.27
CA GLN A 180 8.10 -4.25 -2.42
C GLN A 180 7.49 -3.11 -3.26
N ARG A 181 6.68 -3.43 -4.29
CA ARG A 181 5.96 -2.43 -5.08
C ARG A 181 4.89 -1.66 -4.29
N ILE A 182 4.30 -2.28 -3.28
CA ILE A 182 3.26 -1.66 -2.47
C ILE A 182 3.88 -0.78 -1.37
N VAL A 183 4.82 -1.32 -0.60
CA VAL A 183 5.43 -0.60 0.53
C VAL A 183 6.29 0.58 0.08
N ASN A 184 6.88 0.48 -1.12
CA ASN A 184 7.71 1.51 -1.73
C ASN A 184 7.01 2.20 -2.92
N ALA A 185 5.68 2.17 -2.96
CA ALA A 185 4.92 2.97 -3.92
C ALA A 185 5.34 4.45 -3.80
N ARG A 186 5.27 5.20 -4.90
CA ARG A 186 5.59 6.63 -4.92
C ARG A 186 4.37 7.46 -5.28
N ASP A 187 4.23 8.62 -4.65
CA ASP A 187 3.23 9.62 -5.01
C ASP A 187 3.72 10.47 -6.20
N ARG A 188 2.98 11.51 -6.59
CA ARG A 188 3.35 12.40 -7.71
C ARG A 188 4.62 13.21 -7.47
N GLU A 189 5.01 13.43 -6.22
CA GLU A 189 6.28 14.08 -5.87
C GLU A 189 7.42 13.06 -5.75
N GLY A 190 7.12 11.77 -5.92
CA GLY A 190 8.05 10.68 -5.76
C GLY A 190 8.24 10.23 -4.30
N ASN A 191 7.42 10.71 -3.36
CA ASN A 191 7.52 10.35 -1.95
C ASN A 191 6.99 8.93 -1.69
N THR A 192 7.68 8.19 -0.82
CA THR A 192 7.25 6.88 -0.33
C THR A 192 6.45 7.01 0.96
N PRO A 193 5.65 5.99 1.37
CA PRO A 193 4.99 5.98 2.67
C PRO A 193 5.96 6.25 3.83
N LEU A 194 7.15 5.63 3.81
CA LEU A 194 8.19 5.85 4.82
C LEU A 194 8.70 7.30 4.80
N LEU A 195 8.94 7.89 3.63
CA LEU A 195 9.37 9.29 3.53
C LEU A 195 8.32 10.26 4.08
N LEU A 196 7.02 10.03 3.79
CA LEU A 196 5.93 10.83 4.34
C LEU A 196 5.84 10.72 5.87
N ALA A 197 6.04 9.52 6.42
CA ALA A 197 6.10 9.32 7.87
C ALA A 197 7.25 10.09 8.52
N VAL A 198 8.45 10.07 7.92
CA VAL A 198 9.62 10.83 8.40
C VAL A 198 9.40 12.33 8.29
N LYS A 199 8.89 12.80 7.15
CA LYS A 199 8.63 14.22 6.88
C LYS A 199 7.70 14.85 7.92
N ASN A 200 6.74 14.06 8.42
CA ASN A 200 5.77 14.50 9.43
C ASN A 200 6.12 14.07 10.87
N GLY A 201 7.27 13.42 11.09
CA GLY A 201 7.74 13.06 12.43
C GLY A 201 7.02 11.86 13.08
N HIS A 202 6.36 11.00 12.29
CA HIS A 202 5.57 9.87 12.79
C HIS A 202 6.44 8.63 13.07
N LEU A 203 7.08 8.61 14.24
CA LEU A 203 8.01 7.54 14.64
C LEU A 203 7.39 6.14 14.63
N ALA A 204 6.15 5.98 15.09
CA ALA A 204 5.47 4.68 15.10
C ALA A 204 5.29 4.11 13.69
N CYS A 205 4.90 4.96 12.73
CA CYS A 205 4.82 4.59 11.32
C CYS A 205 6.19 4.23 10.74
N CYS A 206 7.24 4.99 11.07
CA CYS A 206 8.61 4.70 10.61
C CYS A 206 9.10 3.33 11.10
N ASN A 207 8.94 3.05 12.40
CA ASN A 207 9.27 1.76 13.03
C ASN A 207 8.58 0.61 12.32
N MET A 208 7.28 0.77 12.09
CA MET A 208 6.47 -0.21 11.39
C MET A 208 6.98 -0.39 9.95
N PHE A 209 7.05 0.64 9.11
CA PHE A 209 7.45 0.49 7.71
C PHE A 209 8.83 -0.16 7.52
N LEU A 210 9.81 0.19 8.34
CA LEU A 210 11.15 -0.42 8.29
C LEU A 210 11.14 -1.90 8.72
N ALA A 211 10.37 -2.25 9.76
CA ALA A 211 10.17 -3.65 10.14
C ALA A 211 9.48 -4.47 9.02
N LEU A 212 8.83 -3.78 8.09
CA LEU A 212 8.15 -4.34 6.93
C LEU A 212 8.98 -4.23 5.64
N THR A 213 10.30 -4.04 5.76
CA THR A 213 11.24 -4.01 4.63
C THR A 213 10.99 -2.86 3.65
N ALA A 214 10.41 -1.74 4.10
CA ALA A 214 10.40 -0.50 3.33
C ALA A 214 11.83 0.01 3.11
N ASP A 215 12.11 0.52 1.91
CA ASP A 215 13.43 1.01 1.54
C ASP A 215 13.60 2.49 1.96
N PRO A 216 14.51 2.80 2.91
CA PRO A 216 14.73 4.17 3.38
C PRO A 216 15.56 5.03 2.41
N GLU A 217 16.15 4.45 1.36
CA GLU A 217 17.04 5.14 0.43
C GLU A 217 16.34 5.69 -0.82
N ILE A 218 15.07 5.33 -1.04
CA ILE A 218 14.31 5.82 -2.20
C ILE A 218 14.15 7.33 -2.12
N ARG A 219 14.56 8.01 -3.19
CA ARG A 219 14.54 9.47 -3.30
C ARG A 219 13.29 9.98 -3.98
N ASN A 220 12.69 11.03 -3.45
CA ASN A 220 11.66 11.81 -4.12
C ASN A 220 12.26 12.70 -5.24
N GLN A 221 11.42 13.50 -5.89
CA GLN A 221 11.85 14.41 -6.96
C GLN A 221 12.77 15.54 -6.47
N ARG A 222 12.78 15.84 -5.17
CA ARG A 222 13.71 16.78 -4.54
C ARG A 222 15.06 16.15 -4.21
N GLY A 223 15.22 14.85 -4.47
CA GLY A 223 16.42 14.08 -4.14
C GLY A 223 16.47 13.64 -2.67
N GLU A 224 15.39 13.80 -1.91
CA GLU A 224 15.31 13.45 -0.48
C GLU A 224 14.89 11.99 -0.33
N SER A 225 15.71 11.20 0.37
CA SER A 225 15.33 9.90 0.92
C SER A 225 14.93 10.01 2.39
N ALA A 226 14.21 8.99 2.92
CA ALA A 226 13.81 8.97 4.31
C ALA A 226 15.01 9.11 5.25
N ARG A 227 16.11 8.41 4.92
CA ARG A 227 17.37 8.52 5.65
C ARG A 227 18.01 9.90 5.53
N SER A 228 18.01 10.52 4.35
CA SER A 228 18.60 11.86 4.20
C SER A 228 17.80 12.95 4.92
N LEU A 229 16.46 12.82 4.94
CA LEU A 229 15.56 13.81 5.51
C LEU A 229 15.61 13.80 7.05
N VAL A 230 15.80 12.63 7.67
CA VAL A 230 15.88 12.51 9.13
C VAL A 230 17.06 13.30 9.72
N LEU A 231 18.13 13.49 8.93
CA LEU A 231 19.31 14.25 9.36
C LEU A 231 19.09 15.76 9.33
N GLN A 232 18.11 16.24 8.56
CA GLN A 232 17.80 17.65 8.38
C GLN A 232 16.67 18.13 9.30
N GLN A 233 15.90 17.20 9.84
CA GLN A 233 14.76 17.48 10.70
C GLN A 233 15.18 17.56 12.18
N PRO A 234 14.53 18.39 13.00
CA PRO A 234 14.68 18.38 14.46
C PRO A 234 13.98 17.17 15.12
N VAL A 235 13.64 16.15 14.33
CA VAL A 235 13.04 14.90 14.82
C VAL A 235 13.97 14.23 15.83
N GLY A 236 13.37 13.69 16.90
CA GLY A 236 14.10 13.14 18.04
C GLY A 236 15.18 12.14 17.64
N SER A 237 16.22 12.05 18.47
CA SER A 237 17.37 11.13 18.34
C SER A 237 16.95 9.70 17.99
N GLU A 238 15.78 9.26 18.44
CA GLU A 238 15.21 7.95 18.14
C GLU A 238 14.97 7.70 16.65
N MET A 239 14.40 8.64 15.90
CA MET A 239 14.12 8.45 14.47
C MET A 239 15.41 8.38 13.65
N ARG A 240 16.42 9.15 14.07
CA ARG A 240 17.75 9.13 13.46
C ARG A 240 18.46 7.80 13.71
N LEU A 241 18.45 7.31 14.95
CA LEU A 241 19.01 6.00 15.31
C LEU A 241 18.32 4.86 14.54
N LEU A 242 17.02 5.00 14.31
CA LEU A 242 16.21 4.02 13.58
C LEU A 242 16.66 3.85 12.13
N LEU A 243 16.85 4.97 11.42
CA LEU A 243 17.20 4.96 9.99
C LEU A 243 18.71 4.81 9.74
N ASP A 244 19.56 5.16 10.70
CA ASP A 244 21.00 4.93 10.60
C ASP A 244 21.42 3.47 10.84
N GLY A 245 20.48 2.61 11.25
CA GLY A 245 20.72 1.19 11.50
C GLY A 245 21.45 0.90 12.82
N THR A 246 21.60 1.90 13.68
CA THR A 246 22.26 1.81 14.99
C THR A 246 21.26 1.56 16.14
N GLY A 247 19.96 1.51 15.85
CA GLY A 247 18.92 1.14 16.81
C GLY A 247 18.90 -0.37 17.15
N PRO A 248 18.25 -0.78 18.25
CA PRO A 248 18.12 -2.19 18.60
C PRO A 248 17.46 -2.94 17.44
N ALA A 249 18.09 -4.03 17.02
CA ALA A 249 17.77 -4.79 15.82
C ALA A 249 16.27 -4.80 15.47
N HIS A 250 15.95 -4.20 14.31
CA HIS A 250 14.61 -4.11 13.69
C HIS A 250 13.87 -5.46 13.56
N GLU A 251 14.60 -6.56 13.74
CA GLU A 251 14.17 -7.94 13.51
C GLU A 251 13.28 -8.53 14.62
N GLN A 252 13.23 -7.94 15.82
CA GLN A 252 12.72 -8.68 16.99
C GLN A 252 11.31 -8.30 17.47
N VAL A 253 10.84 -7.06 17.31
CA VAL A 253 9.59 -6.62 17.98
C VAL A 253 8.33 -6.81 17.10
N TYR A 254 8.45 -6.57 15.80
CA TYR A 254 7.34 -6.64 14.85
C TYR A 254 7.35 -7.89 13.95
N PRO A 255 8.50 -8.41 13.47
CA PRO A 255 8.52 -9.65 12.69
C PRO A 255 8.04 -10.86 13.48
N VAL A 256 8.29 -10.93 14.80
CA VAL A 256 7.80 -12.02 15.65
C VAL A 256 6.29 -11.93 15.87
N ARG A 257 5.74 -10.73 16.13
CA ARG A 257 4.30 -10.54 16.31
C ARG A 257 3.52 -10.73 15.01
N ILE A 258 4.06 -10.29 13.89
CA ILE A 258 3.48 -10.53 12.56
C ILE A 258 3.58 -12.03 12.23
N ARG A 259 4.74 -12.68 12.42
CA ARG A 259 4.88 -14.15 12.24
C ARG A 259 3.89 -14.91 13.12
N ARG A 260 3.72 -14.51 14.36
CA ARG A 260 2.79 -15.13 15.31
C ARG A 260 1.33 -14.87 14.95
N ALA A 261 0.95 -13.63 14.60
CA ALA A 261 -0.40 -13.29 14.14
C ALA A 261 -0.76 -14.00 12.82
N VAL A 262 0.22 -14.20 11.92
CA VAL A 262 0.07 -14.95 10.65
C VAL A 262 0.04 -16.47 10.89
N GLN A 263 0.69 -16.98 11.94
CA GLN A 263 0.68 -18.40 12.32
C GLN A 263 -0.54 -18.80 13.16
N GLU A 264 -1.13 -17.88 13.93
CA GLU A 264 -2.28 -18.11 14.81
C GLU A 264 -3.64 -17.98 14.10
N SER A 265 -3.68 -17.65 12.80
CA SER A 265 -4.91 -17.71 11.99
C SER A 265 -5.36 -19.16 11.81
N PRO A 266 -6.50 -19.60 12.39
CA PRO A 266 -6.93 -20.99 12.31
C PRO A 266 -7.31 -21.36 10.88
N HIS A 267 -6.89 -22.56 10.47
CA HIS A 267 -6.96 -23.17 9.14
C HIS A 267 -8.35 -23.43 8.54
N HIS A 268 -9.38 -22.64 8.84
CA HIS A 268 -10.74 -22.94 8.38
C HIS A 268 -11.42 -21.76 7.70
N GLY A 269 -11.39 -21.76 6.36
CA GLY A 269 -12.55 -21.54 5.47
C GLY A 269 -13.39 -20.26 5.62
N GLY A 270 -12.96 -19.27 6.39
CA GLY A 270 -13.67 -18.02 6.58
C GLY A 270 -12.70 -16.95 7.04
N LEU A 271 -12.75 -15.80 6.37
CA LEU A 271 -11.97 -14.60 6.67
C LEU A 271 -12.24 -14.21 8.13
N THR A 272 -11.37 -14.61 9.05
CA THR A 272 -11.50 -14.28 10.47
C THR A 272 -10.90 -12.88 10.72
N PRO A 273 -11.59 -12.00 11.45
CA PRO A 273 -11.06 -10.67 11.77
C PRO A 273 -9.79 -10.81 12.59
N ILE A 274 -8.73 -10.08 12.21
CA ILE A 274 -7.48 -10.00 12.98
C ILE A 274 -7.83 -9.40 14.36
N ARG A 275 -7.93 -10.24 15.40
CA ARG A 275 -8.12 -9.77 16.76
C ARG A 275 -6.78 -9.24 17.28
N PHE A 276 -6.64 -7.92 17.32
CA PHE A 276 -5.55 -7.30 18.07
C PHE A 276 -5.70 -7.65 19.56
N ALA A 277 -4.73 -8.37 20.11
CA ALA A 277 -4.58 -8.42 21.56
C ALA A 277 -4.35 -6.98 22.03
N ARG A 278 -5.32 -6.43 22.77
CA ARG A 278 -5.19 -5.14 23.46
C ARG A 278 -4.05 -5.24 24.45
N THR A 279 -2.84 -4.93 24.03
CA THR A 279 -1.75 -4.56 24.93
C THR A 279 -1.47 -3.09 24.70
N PRO A 280 -1.51 -2.25 25.75
CA PRO A 280 -1.23 -0.83 25.60
C PRO A 280 0.20 -0.68 25.08
N PHE A 281 0.37 0.07 24.00
CA PHE A 281 1.67 0.62 23.66
C PHE A 281 2.21 1.36 24.89
N PRO A 282 3.52 1.26 25.20
CA PRO A 282 4.10 2.15 26.19
C PRO A 282 3.83 3.58 25.72
N ARG A 283 3.00 4.30 26.49
CA ARG A 283 2.91 5.75 26.34
C ARG A 283 4.29 6.29 26.72
N VAL A 284 4.81 7.18 25.88
CA VAL A 284 6.02 7.98 26.16
C VAL A 284 5.90 8.60 27.55
#